data_AF-A0A329RC01-F1
#
_entry.id   AF-A0A329RC01-F1
#
_cell.length_a   1.000
_cell.length_b   1.000
_cell.length_c   1.000
_cell.angle_alpha   90.00
_cell.angle_beta   90.00
_cell.angle_gamma   90.00
#
_symmetry.space_group_name_H-M   'P 1'
#
loop_
_entity.id
_entity.type
_entity.pdbx_description
1 polymer ?
#
loop_
_entity_poly.entity_id
_entity_poly.type
_entity_poly.pdbx_seq_one_letter_code
_entity_poly.pdbx_strand_id
1 'polypeptide(L)'
;MAIVSSSPLHTLKDFRALWESIPSATDRERNPEKMVDMNAKIKPYVPKEFVNDDLYAAPTAAMVEKTAKIKRKRRERATARIAAKTATNDEGKVAAALGGSLTW
;
A
#
# COMPACT_ATOMS: atom_id res chain seq x y z
N MET A 1 4.45 35.47 30.09
CA MET A 1 3.80 35.33 28.76
C MET A 1 4.80 34.64 27.84
N ALA A 2 4.52 33.40 27.42
CA ALA A 2 5.40 32.67 26.51
C ALA A 2 4.93 32.91 25.07
N ILE A 3 5.82 33.44 24.24
CA ILE A 3 5.61 33.69 22.82
C ILE A 3 5.62 32.31 22.13
N VAL A 4 4.48 31.92 21.57
CA VAL A 4 4.35 30.73 20.73
C VAL A 4 5.30 30.92 19.55
N SER A 5 6.39 30.14 19.52
CA SER A 5 7.33 30.11 18.41
C SER A 5 6.61 29.59 17.17
N SER A 6 6.13 30.53 16.35
CA SER A 6 5.62 30.26 15.00
C SER A 6 6.72 29.53 14.21
N SER A 7 6.45 28.30 13.80
CA SER A 7 7.34 27.49 12.97
C SER A 7 7.74 28.28 11.71
N PRO A 8 9.01 28.25 11.27
CA PRO A 8 9.41 28.99 10.09
C PRO A 8 8.67 28.44 8.87
N LEU A 9 7.91 29.33 8.21
CA LEU A 9 7.36 29.10 6.88
C LEU A 9 8.50 28.64 5.98
N HIS A 10 8.49 27.37 5.59
CA HIS A 10 9.44 26.87 4.61
C HIS A 10 9.26 27.68 3.35
N THR A 11 10.29 28.41 2.95
CA THR A 11 10.20 29.23 1.74
C THR A 11 10.21 28.31 0.52
N LEU A 12 9.69 28.77 -0.63
CA LEU A 12 9.73 27.99 -1.87
C LEU A 12 11.15 27.53 -2.26
N LYS A 13 12.19 28.26 -1.81
CA LYS A 13 13.59 27.90 -1.99
C LYS A 13 13.99 26.68 -1.15
N ASP A 14 13.49 26.59 0.08
CA ASP A 14 13.74 25.46 0.98
C ASP A 14 13.06 24.19 0.46
N PHE A 15 11.84 24.32 -0.07
CA PHE A 15 11.14 23.21 -0.72
C PHE A 15 11.89 22.71 -1.96
N ARG A 16 12.40 23.62 -2.80
CA ARG A 16 13.13 23.24 -4.01
C ARG A 16 14.43 22.50 -3.68
N ALA A 17 15.20 23.01 -2.71
CA ALA A 17 16.43 22.35 -2.27
C ALA A 17 16.15 20.96 -1.68
N LEU A 18 15.07 20.83 -0.90
CA LEU A 18 14.61 19.53 -0.40
C LEU A 18 14.20 18.59 -1.55
N TRP A 19 13.44 19.08 -2.52
CA TRP A 19 12.97 18.28 -3.65
C TRP A 19 14.14 17.76 -4.51
N GLU A 20 15.12 18.61 -4.80
CA GLU A 20 16.32 18.25 -5.56
C GLU A 20 17.25 17.30 -4.79
N SER A 21 17.17 17.25 -3.45
CA SER A 21 17.93 16.30 -2.62
C SER A 21 17.36 14.88 -2.61
N ILE A 22 16.10 14.70 -3.01
CA ILE A 22 15.46 13.38 -3.06
C ILE A 22 16.07 12.61 -4.25
N PRO A 23 16.69 11.44 -4.02
CA PRO A 23 17.25 10.66 -5.12
C PRO A 23 16.17 10.35 -6.15
N SER A 24 16.46 10.70 -7.41
CA SER A 24 15.57 10.39 -8.52
C SER A 24 15.36 8.88 -8.60
N ALA A 25 14.10 8.46 -8.61
CA ALA A 25 13.71 7.06 -8.63
C ALA A 25 13.85 6.40 -10.03
N THR A 26 14.60 7.02 -10.95
CA THR A 26 14.73 6.59 -12.35
C THR A 26 15.24 5.16 -12.51
N ASP A 27 15.85 4.58 -11.47
CA ASP A 27 16.41 3.23 -11.48
C ASP A 27 15.63 2.22 -10.60
N ARG A 28 14.36 2.51 -10.27
CA ARG A 28 13.55 1.54 -9.52
C ARG A 28 13.09 0.41 -10.43
N GLU A 29 13.44 -0.83 -10.06
CA GLU A 29 12.91 -2.02 -10.71
C GLU A 29 11.37 -1.94 -10.75
N ARG A 30 10.83 -2.13 -11.96
CA ARG A 30 9.40 -1.98 -12.25
C ARG A 30 8.61 -2.96 -11.40
N ASN A 31 7.64 -2.47 -10.62
CA ASN A 31 6.86 -3.33 -9.74
C ASN A 31 6.11 -4.40 -10.57
N PRO A 32 6.40 -5.70 -10.36
CA PRO A 32 5.83 -6.78 -11.17
C PRO A 32 4.30 -6.85 -11.03
N GLU A 33 3.73 -6.51 -9.87
CA GLU A 33 2.27 -6.50 -9.69
C GLU A 33 1.61 -5.47 -10.60
N LYS A 34 2.24 -4.30 -10.75
CA LYS A 34 1.72 -3.21 -11.56
C LYS A 34 1.83 -3.52 -13.04
N MET A 35 2.93 -4.13 -13.46
CA MET A 35 3.10 -4.59 -14.84
C MET A 35 2.04 -5.61 -15.25
N VAL A 36 1.76 -6.59 -14.40
CA VAL A 36 0.69 -7.58 -14.64
C VAL A 36 -0.67 -6.90 -14.69
N ASP A 37 -0.95 -5.99 -13.76
CA ASP A 37 -2.24 -5.27 -13.72
C ASP A 37 -2.42 -4.33 -14.91
N MET A 38 -1.36 -3.69 -15.42
CA MET A 38 -1.42 -2.83 -16.61
C MET A 38 -1.81 -3.62 -17.86
N ASN A 39 -1.18 -4.77 -18.07
CA ASN A 39 -1.52 -5.64 -19.20
C ASN A 39 -2.94 -6.22 -19.07
N ALA A 40 -3.33 -6.70 -17.89
CA ALA A 40 -4.61 -7.40 -17.71
C ALA A 40 -5.82 -6.46 -17.61
N LYS A 41 -5.66 -5.30 -16.96
CA LYS A 41 -6.78 -4.42 -16.60
C LYS A 41 -6.84 -3.15 -17.43
N ILE A 42 -5.69 -2.63 -17.86
CA ILE A 42 -5.63 -1.31 -18.52
C ILE A 42 -5.59 -1.46 -20.03
N LYS A 43 -4.78 -2.40 -20.56
CA LYS A 43 -4.63 -2.63 -22.01
C LYS A 43 -5.94 -2.66 -22.81
N PRO A 44 -7.05 -3.26 -22.34
CA PRO A 44 -8.32 -3.28 -23.08
C PRO A 44 -8.93 -1.89 -23.34
N TYR A 45 -8.57 -0.89 -22.53
CA TYR A 45 -9.08 0.47 -22.61
C TYR A 45 -8.07 1.44 -23.23
N VAL A 46 -6.92 0.95 -23.67
CA VAL A 46 -5.88 1.76 -24.31
C VAL A 46 -6.28 2.04 -25.76
N PRO A 47 -6.20 3.29 -26.23
CA PRO A 47 -6.43 3.61 -27.63
C PRO A 47 -5.53 2.78 -28.55
N LYS A 48 -6.02 2.45 -29.74
CA LYS A 48 -5.33 1.56 -30.69
C LYS A 48 -3.92 2.03 -31.05
N GLU A 49 -3.70 3.34 -31.03
CA GLU A 49 -2.40 3.99 -31.28
C GLU A 49 -1.33 3.60 -30.25
N PHE A 50 -1.72 3.31 -29.01
CA PHE A 50 -0.82 3.05 -27.89
C PHE A 50 -0.89 1.61 -27.35
N VAL A 51 -1.74 0.76 -27.91
CA VAL A 51 -1.97 -0.61 -27.40
C VAL A 51 -0.72 -1.51 -27.52
N ASN A 52 0.18 -1.16 -28.45
CA ASN A 52 1.42 -1.87 -28.71
C ASN A 52 2.64 -1.28 -27.98
N ASP A 53 2.43 -0.28 -27.11
CA ASP A 53 3.49 0.27 -26.26
C ASP A 53 4.04 -0.81 -25.31
N ASP A 54 5.36 -0.83 -25.11
CA ASP A 54 6.08 -1.70 -24.18
C ASP A 54 5.54 -1.62 -22.74
N LEU A 55 4.90 -0.50 -22.40
CA LEU A 55 4.21 -0.30 -21.13
C LEU A 55 3.07 -1.32 -20.89
N TYR A 56 2.40 -1.77 -21.95
CA TYR A 56 1.31 -2.76 -21.91
C TYR A 56 1.72 -4.13 -22.44
N ALA A 57 3.03 -4.38 -22.57
CA ALA A 57 3.56 -5.66 -23.00
C ALA A 57 3.08 -6.81 -22.10
N ALA A 58 3.00 -8.01 -22.67
CA ALA A 58 2.64 -9.20 -21.93
C ALA A 58 3.68 -9.47 -20.82
N PRO A 59 3.27 -9.65 -19.56
CA PRO A 59 4.21 -9.93 -18.48
C PRO A 59 4.84 -11.31 -18.66
N THR A 60 6.12 -11.45 -18.30
CA THR A 60 6.81 -12.74 -18.33
C THR A 60 6.27 -13.68 -17.23
N ALA A 61 6.40 -14.99 -17.44
CA ALA A 61 5.99 -15.99 -16.44
C ALA A 61 6.61 -15.75 -15.06
N ALA A 62 7.90 -15.36 -15.03
CA ALA A 62 8.61 -15.02 -13.80
C ALA A 62 7.99 -13.82 -13.06
N MET A 63 7.50 -12.80 -13.78
CA MET A 63 6.84 -11.64 -13.19
C MET A 63 5.47 -12.01 -12.60
N VAL A 64 4.72 -12.88 -13.27
CA VAL A 64 3.44 -13.41 -12.77
C VAL A 64 3.66 -14.21 -11.49
N GLU A 65 4.68 -15.07 -11.44
CA GLU A 65 5.01 -15.84 -10.25
C GLU A 65 5.47 -14.95 -9.08
N LYS A 66 6.35 -13.97 -9.34
CA LYS A 66 6.76 -12.96 -8.34
C LYS A 66 5.53 -12.24 -7.77
N THR A 67 4.59 -11.83 -8.64
CA THR A 67 3.33 -11.19 -8.24
C THR A 67 2.47 -12.09 -7.34
N ALA A 68 2.35 -13.38 -7.69
CA ALA A 68 1.61 -14.33 -6.88
C ALA A 68 2.23 -14.49 -5.48
N LYS A 69 3.56 -14.59 -5.38
CA LYS A 69 4.30 -14.67 -4.11
C LYS A 69 4.07 -13.43 -3.24
N ILE A 70 4.13 -12.22 -3.83
CA ILE A 70 3.89 -10.96 -3.11
C ILE A 70 2.45 -10.91 -2.58
N LYS A 71 1.47 -11.22 -3.43
CA LYS A 71 0.05 -11.26 -3.02
C LYS A 71 -0.21 -12.28 -1.91
N ARG A 72 0.43 -13.46 -1.97
CA ARG A 72 0.31 -14.48 -0.93
C ARG A 72 0.87 -13.98 0.41
N LYS A 73 2.09 -13.44 0.42
CA LYS A 73 2.73 -12.88 1.62
C LYS A 73 1.90 -11.76 2.26
N ARG A 74 1.25 -10.92 1.45
CA ARG A 74 0.32 -9.88 1.96
C ARG A 74 -0.90 -10.49 2.64
N ARG A 75 -1.49 -11.55 2.06
CA ARG A 75 -2.63 -12.25 2.67
C ARG A 75 -2.23 -12.91 3.98
N GLU A 76 -1.10 -13.59 4.03
CA GLU A 76 -0.55 -14.21 5.25
C GLU A 76 -0.35 -13.18 6.38
N ARG A 77 0.20 -12.00 6.06
CA ARG A 77 0.33 -10.91 7.04
C ARG A 77 -1.02 -10.39 7.53
N ALA A 78 -1.99 -10.27 6.62
CA ALA A 78 -3.32 -9.80 6.98
C ALA A 78 -4.05 -10.82 7.87
N THR A 79 -3.98 -12.10 7.55
CA THR A 79 -4.57 -13.17 8.36
C THR A 79 -3.92 -13.26 9.73
N ALA A 80 -2.58 -13.20 9.82
CA ALA A 80 -1.88 -13.18 11.09
C ALA A 80 -2.29 -11.98 11.97
N ARG A 81 -2.43 -10.80 11.38
CA ARG A 81 -2.91 -9.59 12.10
C ARG A 81 -4.35 -9.74 12.59
N ILE A 82 -5.22 -10.35 11.79
CA ILE A 82 -6.61 -10.62 12.20
C ILE A 82 -6.64 -11.61 13.36
N ALA A 83 -5.89 -12.72 13.27
CA ALA A 83 -5.79 -13.71 14.32
C ALA A 83 -5.25 -13.14 15.64
N ALA A 84 -4.23 -12.27 15.57
CA ALA A 84 -3.71 -11.58 16.76
C ALA A 84 -4.77 -10.67 17.40
N LYS A 85 -5.56 -9.94 16.59
CA LYS A 85 -6.65 -9.08 17.09
C LYS A 85 -7.81 -9.88 17.70
N THR A 86 -8.12 -11.06 17.18
CA THR A 86 -9.17 -11.91 17.74
C THR A 86 -8.73 -12.53 19.06
N ALA A 87 -7.47 -12.98 19.17
CA ALA A 87 -6.92 -13.52 20.41
C ALA A 87 -6.94 -12.49 21.56
N THR A 88 -6.61 -11.22 21.28
CA THR A 88 -6.68 -10.15 22.28
C THR A 88 -8.11 -9.74 22.66
N ASN A 89 -9.10 -10.02 21.81
CA ASN A 89 -10.51 -9.70 22.10
C ASN A 89 -11.19 -10.78 22.94
N ASP A 90 -10.72 -12.03 22.91
CA ASP A 90 -11.29 -13.10 23.72
C ASP A 90 -10.93 -12.95 25.22
N GLU A 91 -9.79 -12.34 25.55
CA GLU A 91 -9.43 -12.00 26.94
C GLU A 91 -10.39 -10.97 27.58
N GLY A 92 -10.99 -10.08 26.79
CA GLY A 92 -11.98 -9.09 27.27
C GLY A 92 -13.40 -9.63 27.42
N LYS A 93 -13.73 -10.76 26.78
CA LYS A 93 -15.09 -11.34 26.82
C LYS A 93 -15.35 -12.19 28.06
N VAL A 94 -14.32 -12.78 28.66
CA VAL A 94 -14.48 -13.56 29.91
C VAL A 94 -14.84 -12.65 31.09
N ALA A 95 -14.40 -11.39 31.08
CA ALA A 95 -14.75 -10.39 32.09
C ALA A 95 -16.18 -9.84 31.94
N ALA A 96 -16.71 -9.75 30.72
CA ALA A 96 -18.04 -9.22 30.44
C ALA A 96 -19.18 -10.24 30.67
N ALA A 97 -18.88 -11.54 30.71
CA ALA A 97 -19.87 -12.60 30.92
C ALA A 97 -20.35 -12.74 32.38
N LEU A 98 -19.76 -12.00 33.34
CA LEU A 98 -20.13 -12.04 34.77
C LEU A 98 -21.04 -10.89 35.23
N GLY A 99 -21.43 -9.96 34.35
CA GLY A 99 -22.22 -8.80 34.76
C GLY A 99 -23.10 -8.25 33.65
N GLY A 100 -24.36 -8.69 33.60
CA GLY A 100 -25.36 -8.02 32.77
C GLY A 100 -26.55 -8.89 32.41
N SER A 101 -27.49 -9.01 33.35
CA SER A 101 -28.87 -9.42 33.08
C SER A 101 -29.50 -8.46 32.07
N LEU A 102 -30.01 -8.98 30.96
CA LEU A 102 -30.79 -8.22 29.97
C LEU A 102 -32.24 -8.70 30.02
N THR A 103 -33.11 -7.92 30.63
CA THR A 103 -34.57 -8.03 30.50
C THR A 103 -35.02 -7.21 29.30
N TRP A 104 -35.83 -7.84 28.43
CA TRP A 104 -36.37 -7.28 27.18
C TRP A 104 -37.44 -6.22 27.41
#